data_AF-A0A9E4DVA9-F1
#
_entry.id   AF-A0A9E4DVA9-F1
#
_cell.length_a   1.000
_cell.length_b   1.000
_cell.length_c   1.000
_cell.angle_alpha   90.00
_cell.angle_beta   90.00
_cell.angle_gamma   90.00
#
_symmetry.space_group_name_H-M   'P 1'
#
loop_
_entity.id
_entity.type
_entity.pdbx_description
1 polymer ?
#
loop_
_entity_poly.entity_id
_entity_poly.type
_entity_poly.pdbx_seq_one_letter_code
_entity_poly.pdbx_strand_id
1 'polypeptide(L)'
;MAFTVEDYRDLVQLLSERPEWRSELRQLLLSDELLALPEIVRGLAEAQQRAEERLANVEEQLSEIKTAMQHLTEQVAELTREVRELTENQQRIDNTASRLKGESLEWSYRNKIYGHFGYLMRRLKVVDLSTIDEALETTLTSGEFRDVFRLDLLATGQLRESPRGPEVWLAIEISSVVDSNDVDRAWRRASLIRRVSPLVLPVAAGERATAGAETAACDQNVVLMTDGQAQFWDVAVSAWINSS
;
A
#
# COMPACT_ATOMS: atom_id res chain seq x y z
N MET A 1 -3.04 -13.09 106.00
CA MET A 1 -2.72 -14.54 105.91
C MET A 1 -1.89 -14.76 104.66
N ALA A 2 -0.84 -15.57 104.74
CA ALA A 2 0.01 -15.86 103.59
C ALA A 2 -0.60 -17.03 102.81
N PHE A 3 -0.76 -16.87 101.50
CA PHE A 3 -1.21 -17.93 100.60
C PHE A 3 -0.08 -18.96 100.44
N THR A 4 -0.33 -20.22 100.77
CA THR A 4 0.68 -21.30 100.79
C THR A 4 0.54 -22.26 99.60
N VAL A 5 1.49 -23.19 99.44
CA VAL A 5 1.50 -24.17 98.34
C VAL A 5 0.36 -25.20 98.47
N GLU A 6 -0.07 -25.51 99.71
CA GLU A 6 -1.23 -26.37 99.97
C GLU A 6 -2.53 -25.65 99.56
N ASP A 7 -2.67 -24.36 99.89
CA ASP A 7 -3.82 -23.54 99.48
C ASP A 7 -3.97 -23.44 97.96
N TYR A 8 -2.86 -23.38 97.21
CA TYR A 8 -2.89 -23.39 95.74
C TYR A 8 -3.39 -24.73 95.17
N ARG A 9 -2.99 -25.86 95.77
CA ARG A 9 -3.41 -27.21 95.33
C ARG A 9 -4.89 -27.46 95.62
N ASP A 10 -5.36 -27.04 96.79
CA ASP A 10 -6.77 -27.12 97.16
C ASP A 10 -7.64 -26.27 96.24
N LEU A 11 -7.18 -25.06 95.85
CA LEU A 11 -7.85 -24.22 94.86
C LEU A 11 -7.95 -24.91 93.49
N VAL A 12 -6.86 -25.54 93.02
CA VAL A 12 -6.86 -26.28 91.74
C VAL A 12 -7.82 -27.48 91.78
N GLN A 13 -7.86 -28.21 92.89
CA GLN A 13 -8.77 -29.34 93.07
C GLN A 13 -10.24 -28.88 93.10
N LEU A 14 -10.56 -27.82 93.84
CA LEU A 14 -11.91 -27.24 93.89
C LEU A 14 -12.38 -26.74 92.52
N LEU A 15 -11.51 -26.10 91.73
CA LEU A 15 -11.83 -25.68 90.36
C LEU A 15 -11.99 -26.85 89.38
N SER A 16 -11.43 -28.02 89.69
CA SER A 16 -11.60 -29.23 88.88
C SER A 16 -12.92 -29.96 89.17
N GLU A 17 -13.37 -29.95 90.43
CA GLU A 17 -14.63 -30.57 90.87
C GLU A 17 -15.85 -29.67 90.61
N ARG A 18 -15.66 -28.35 90.51
CA ARG A 18 -16.73 -27.34 90.33
C ARG A 18 -16.53 -26.56 89.01
N PRO A 19 -17.15 -26.98 87.90
CA PRO A 19 -17.01 -26.32 86.59
C PRO A 19 -17.47 -24.86 86.57
N GLU A 20 -18.43 -24.52 87.45
CA GLU A 20 -18.99 -23.18 87.62
C GLU A 20 -17.91 -22.19 88.10
N TRP A 21 -17.22 -22.51 89.20
CA TRP A 21 -16.17 -21.68 89.80
C TRP A 21 -14.97 -21.52 88.87
N ARG A 22 -14.66 -22.55 88.09
CA ARG A 22 -13.64 -22.48 87.04
C ARG A 22 -14.03 -21.54 85.91
N SER A 23 -15.32 -21.39 85.60
CA SER A 23 -15.77 -20.44 84.57
C SER A 23 -15.80 -19.01 85.10
N GLU A 24 -16.19 -18.83 86.36
CA GLU A 24 -16.20 -17.53 87.05
C GLU A 24 -14.78 -16.97 87.23
N LEU A 25 -13.83 -17.79 87.73
CA LEU A 25 -12.42 -17.39 87.84
C LEU A 25 -11.79 -17.08 86.47
N ARG A 26 -12.23 -17.77 85.42
CA ARG A 26 -11.75 -17.54 84.04
C ARG A 26 -12.21 -16.20 83.48
N GLN A 27 -13.45 -15.78 83.75
CA GLN A 27 -13.98 -14.46 83.37
C GLN A 27 -13.36 -13.31 84.19
N LEU A 28 -12.97 -13.57 85.44
CA LEU A 28 -12.27 -12.60 86.29
C LEU A 28 -10.80 -12.40 85.89
N LEU A 29 -10.11 -13.46 85.46
CA LEU A 29 -8.68 -13.42 85.10
C LEU A 29 -8.41 -13.12 83.62
N LEU A 30 -9.31 -13.51 82.71
CA LEU A 30 -9.19 -13.26 81.28
C LEU A 30 -10.29 -12.30 80.86
N SER A 31 -9.92 -11.23 80.15
CA SER A 31 -10.91 -10.35 79.51
C SER A 31 -11.70 -11.10 78.44
N ASP A 32 -12.92 -10.63 78.17
CA ASP A 32 -13.77 -11.20 77.10
C ASP A 32 -13.05 -11.22 75.74
N GLU A 33 -12.17 -10.24 75.46
CA GLU A 33 -11.31 -10.21 74.28
C GLU A 33 -10.35 -11.41 74.20
N LEU A 34 -9.72 -11.79 75.32
CA LEU A 34 -8.81 -12.95 75.39
C LEU A 34 -9.56 -14.27 75.27
N LEU A 35 -10.82 -14.33 75.74
CA LEU A 35 -11.68 -15.51 75.61
C LEU A 35 -12.22 -15.70 74.18
N ALA A 36 -12.43 -14.60 73.43
CA ALA A 36 -12.89 -14.65 72.04
C ALA A 36 -11.77 -14.93 71.01
N LEU A 37 -10.51 -14.72 71.39
CA LEU A 37 -9.33 -14.86 70.53
C LEU A 37 -9.24 -16.21 69.76
N PRO A 38 -9.52 -17.39 70.36
CA PRO A 38 -9.49 -18.66 69.63
C PRO A 38 -10.50 -18.76 68.49
N GLU A 39 -11.70 -18.19 68.69
CA GLU A 39 -12.75 -18.12 67.66
C GLU A 39 -12.32 -17.15 66.53
N ILE A 40 -11.75 -15.99 66.89
CA ILE A 40 -11.21 -15.03 65.92
C ILE A 40 -10.08 -15.64 65.08
N VAL A 41 -9.15 -16.35 65.72
CA VAL A 41 -8.04 -17.04 65.03
C VAL A 41 -8.56 -18.12 64.09
N ARG A 42 -9.58 -18.90 64.51
CA ARG A 42 -10.22 -19.89 63.63
C ARG A 42 -10.90 -19.22 62.44
N GLY A 43 -11.66 -18.15 62.68
CA GLY A 43 -12.30 -17.37 61.61
C GLY A 43 -11.29 -16.75 60.64
N LEU A 44 -10.15 -16.29 61.14
CA LEU A 44 -9.05 -15.78 60.32
C LEU A 44 -8.40 -16.90 59.49
N ALA A 45 -8.15 -18.07 60.08
CA ALA A 45 -7.59 -19.22 59.37
C ALA A 45 -8.53 -19.71 58.25
N GLU A 46 -9.85 -19.78 58.50
CA GLU A 46 -10.85 -20.13 57.49
C GLU A 46 -10.99 -19.06 56.40
N ALA A 47 -10.84 -17.78 56.75
CA ALA A 47 -10.81 -16.70 55.77
C ALA A 47 -9.53 -16.74 54.91
N GLN A 48 -8.38 -17.03 55.52
CA GLN A 48 -7.10 -17.21 54.83
C GLN A 48 -7.18 -18.39 53.86
N GLN A 49 -7.66 -19.55 54.30
CA GLN A 49 -7.78 -20.74 53.44
C GLN A 49 -8.68 -20.44 52.22
N ARG A 50 -9.83 -19.78 52.41
CA ARG A 50 -10.70 -19.37 51.30
C ARG A 50 -10.02 -18.36 50.37
N ALA A 51 -9.14 -17.49 50.88
CA ALA A 51 -8.39 -16.56 50.06
C ALA A 51 -7.31 -17.28 49.23
N GLU A 52 -6.62 -18.26 49.82
CA GLU A 52 -5.63 -19.11 49.14
C GLU A 52 -6.27 -19.94 48.02
N GLU A 53 -7.43 -20.54 48.26
CA GLU A 53 -8.19 -21.28 47.24
C GLU A 53 -8.60 -20.38 46.07
N ARG A 54 -9.04 -19.14 46.35
CA ARG A 54 -9.35 -18.15 45.31
C ARG A 54 -8.12 -17.72 44.53
N LEU A 55 -6.99 -17.52 45.20
CA LEU A 55 -5.71 -17.17 44.56
C LEU A 55 -5.25 -18.28 43.62
N ALA A 56 -5.29 -19.54 44.06
CA ALA A 56 -4.93 -20.68 43.22
C ALA A 56 -5.77 -20.76 41.94
N ASN A 57 -7.09 -20.55 42.05
CA ASN A 57 -7.99 -20.51 40.88
C ASN A 57 -7.67 -19.34 39.93
N VAL A 58 -7.31 -18.16 40.47
CA VAL A 58 -6.90 -17.01 39.64
C VAL A 58 -5.57 -17.28 38.93
N GLU A 59 -4.61 -17.91 39.62
CA GLU A 59 -3.32 -18.30 39.02
C GLU A 59 -3.50 -19.29 37.87
N GLU A 60 -4.40 -20.27 38.03
CA GLU A 60 -4.75 -21.22 36.97
C GLU A 60 -5.35 -20.51 35.76
N GLN A 61 -6.36 -19.65 35.97
CA GLN A 61 -6.98 -18.86 34.89
C GLN A 61 -5.97 -17.95 34.18
N LEU A 62 -5.04 -17.32 34.92
CA LEU A 62 -3.99 -16.49 34.33
C LEU A 62 -3.03 -17.31 33.47
N SER A 63 -2.72 -18.55 33.87
CA SER A 63 -1.89 -19.47 33.09
C SER A 63 -2.56 -19.86 31.76
N GLU A 64 -3.86 -20.15 31.80
CA GLU A 64 -4.65 -20.45 30.61
C GLU A 64 -4.70 -19.26 29.65
N ILE A 65 -4.99 -18.07 30.16
CA ILE A 65 -5.02 -16.82 29.38
C ILE A 65 -3.65 -16.56 28.74
N LYS A 66 -2.56 -16.72 29.48
CA LYS A 66 -1.20 -16.54 28.96
C LYS A 66 -0.92 -17.48 27.79
N THR A 67 -1.33 -18.74 27.91
CA THR A 67 -1.16 -19.75 26.86
C THR A 67 -1.98 -19.40 25.62
N ALA A 68 -3.25 -19.00 25.80
CA ALA A 68 -4.09 -18.55 24.70
C ALA A 68 -3.53 -17.30 24.00
N MET A 69 -2.99 -16.34 24.75
CA MET A 69 -2.34 -15.15 24.21
C MET A 69 -1.08 -15.48 23.40
N GLN A 70 -0.28 -16.45 23.85
CA GLN A 70 0.89 -16.92 23.10
C GLN A 70 0.48 -17.52 21.76
N HIS A 71 -0.49 -18.44 21.76
CA HIS A 71 -1.01 -19.04 20.54
C HIS A 71 -1.60 -17.99 19.58
N LEU A 72 -2.37 -17.02 20.10
CA LEU A 72 -2.90 -15.94 19.28
C LEU A 72 -1.78 -15.07 18.68
N THR A 73 -0.72 -14.80 19.44
CA THR A 73 0.44 -14.04 18.96
C THR A 73 1.13 -14.76 17.81
N GLU A 74 1.29 -16.08 17.91
CA GLU A 74 1.85 -16.91 16.84
C GLU A 74 0.95 -16.90 15.59
N GLN A 75 -0.36 -17.04 15.75
CA GLN A 75 -1.32 -16.96 14.64
C GLN A 75 -1.30 -15.59 13.95
N VAL A 76 -1.22 -14.51 14.72
CA VAL A 76 -1.12 -13.14 14.17
C VAL A 76 0.21 -12.96 13.43
N ALA A 77 1.31 -13.50 13.94
CA ALA A 77 2.60 -13.44 13.26
C ALA A 77 2.57 -14.17 11.92
N GLU A 78 1.96 -15.36 11.87
CA GLU A 78 1.83 -16.16 10.64
C GLU A 78 0.92 -15.46 9.62
N LEU A 79 -0.25 -14.98 10.06
CA LEU A 79 -1.14 -14.22 9.18
C LEU A 79 -0.48 -12.96 8.63
N THR A 80 0.34 -12.27 9.45
CA THR A 80 1.10 -11.10 9.02
C THR A 80 2.10 -11.46 7.91
N ARG A 81 2.72 -12.64 8.00
CA ARG A 81 3.64 -13.14 6.98
C ARG A 81 2.90 -13.46 5.68
N GLU A 82 1.78 -14.17 5.74
CA GLU A 82 0.95 -14.49 4.58
C GLU A 82 0.44 -13.22 3.87
N VAL A 83 -0.04 -12.23 4.63
CA VAL A 83 -0.50 -10.94 4.07
C VAL A 83 0.63 -10.20 3.35
N ARG A 84 1.87 -10.27 3.85
CA ARG A 84 3.03 -9.67 3.15
C ARG A 84 3.30 -10.38 1.84
N GLU A 85 3.30 -11.71 1.82
CA GLU A 85 3.53 -12.50 0.61
C GLU A 85 2.44 -12.24 -0.45
N LEU A 86 1.17 -12.15 -0.03
CA LEU A 86 0.07 -11.78 -0.92
C LEU A 86 0.23 -10.38 -1.49
N THR A 87 0.66 -9.41 -0.67
CA THR A 87 0.91 -8.03 -1.13
C THR A 87 2.03 -7.97 -2.16
N GLU A 88 3.12 -8.69 -1.95
CA GLU A 88 4.24 -8.76 -2.89
C GLU A 88 3.83 -9.42 -4.22
N ASN A 89 3.05 -10.51 -4.15
CA ASN A 89 2.52 -11.17 -5.34
C ASN A 89 1.55 -10.27 -6.10
N GLN A 90 0.68 -9.54 -5.39
CA GLN A 90 -0.23 -8.57 -5.99
C GLN A 90 0.55 -7.49 -6.76
N GLN A 91 1.59 -6.90 -6.15
CA GLN A 91 2.42 -5.90 -6.82
C GLN A 91 3.09 -6.44 -8.09
N ARG A 92 3.55 -7.70 -8.07
CA ARG A 92 4.13 -8.35 -9.24
C ARG A 92 3.10 -8.55 -10.37
N ILE A 93 1.88 -8.94 -10.01
CA ILE A 93 0.79 -9.13 -10.96
C ILE A 93 0.42 -7.78 -11.58
N ASP A 94 0.28 -6.73 -10.77
CA ASP A 94 -0.05 -5.38 -11.25
C ASP A 94 1.03 -4.86 -12.22
N ASN A 95 2.32 -5.00 -11.87
CA ASN A 95 3.42 -4.63 -12.76
C ASN A 95 3.37 -5.39 -14.09
N THR A 96 3.06 -6.69 -14.05
CA THR A 96 2.96 -7.52 -15.26
C THR A 96 1.77 -7.11 -16.12
N ALA A 97 0.62 -6.86 -15.49
CA ALA A 97 -0.59 -6.40 -16.16
C ALA A 97 -0.40 -5.03 -16.81
N SER A 98 0.25 -4.09 -16.12
CA SER A 98 0.60 -2.77 -16.68
C SER A 98 1.49 -2.89 -17.91
N ARG A 99 2.52 -3.75 -17.88
CA ARG A 99 3.40 -3.98 -19.03
C ARG A 99 2.64 -4.59 -20.21
N LEU A 100 1.87 -5.65 -19.98
CA LEU A 100 1.08 -6.31 -21.03
C LEU A 100 0.05 -5.36 -21.65
N LYS A 101 -0.55 -4.48 -20.83
CA LYS A 101 -1.47 -3.45 -21.33
C LYS A 101 -0.76 -2.45 -22.23
N GLY A 102 0.44 -2.00 -21.86
CA GLY A 102 1.29 -1.15 -22.72
C GLY A 102 1.59 -1.79 -24.07
N GLU A 103 2.12 -3.02 -24.05
CA GLU A 103 2.44 -3.79 -25.27
C GLU A 103 1.20 -4.00 -26.16
N SER A 104 0.04 -4.30 -25.56
CA SER A 104 -1.22 -4.45 -26.29
C SER A 104 -1.68 -3.13 -26.94
N LEU A 105 -1.46 -2.00 -26.27
CA LEU A 105 -1.85 -0.69 -26.79
C LEU A 105 -0.95 -0.28 -27.96
N GLU A 106 0.36 -0.44 -27.82
CA GLU A 106 1.33 -0.22 -28.90
C GLU A 106 1.01 -1.09 -30.13
N TRP A 107 0.71 -2.37 -29.90
CA TRP A 107 0.28 -3.29 -30.95
C TRP A 107 -1.02 -2.80 -31.62
N SER A 108 -1.99 -2.32 -30.84
CA SER A 108 -3.24 -1.77 -31.38
C SER A 108 -2.99 -0.57 -32.28
N TYR A 109 -2.20 0.42 -31.83
CA TYR A 109 -1.87 1.60 -32.63
C TYR A 109 -1.10 1.24 -33.91
N ARG A 110 -0.15 0.31 -33.83
CA ARG A 110 0.61 -0.17 -35.00
C ARG A 110 -0.28 -0.85 -36.04
N ASN A 111 -1.20 -1.72 -35.63
CA ASN A 111 -2.07 -2.46 -36.55
C ASN A 111 -3.31 -1.68 -37.00
N LYS A 112 -3.77 -0.73 -36.20
CA LYS A 112 -4.98 0.06 -36.45
C LYS A 112 -4.69 1.55 -36.62
N ILE A 113 -3.50 1.91 -37.09
CA ILE A 113 -3.12 3.32 -37.29
C ILE A 113 -4.15 4.08 -38.15
N TYR A 114 -4.73 3.40 -39.15
CA TYR A 114 -5.78 3.98 -39.99
C TYR A 114 -7.11 4.19 -39.25
N GLY A 115 -7.41 3.39 -38.24
CA GLY A 115 -8.58 3.57 -37.38
C GLY A 115 -8.45 4.81 -36.49
N HIS A 116 -7.22 5.14 -36.05
CA HIS A 116 -6.96 6.30 -35.20
C HIS A 116 -6.77 7.60 -36.00
N PHE A 117 -6.12 7.57 -37.16
CA PHE A 117 -5.76 8.79 -37.89
C PHE A 117 -6.39 8.90 -39.29
N GLY A 118 -7.13 7.89 -39.77
CA GLY A 118 -7.63 7.85 -41.16
C GLY A 118 -8.67 8.92 -41.52
N TYR A 119 -9.29 9.53 -40.50
CA TYR A 119 -10.18 10.68 -40.68
C TYR A 119 -9.41 12.01 -40.82
N LEU A 120 -8.15 12.06 -40.41
CA LEU A 120 -7.25 13.22 -40.50
C LEU A 120 -6.26 13.11 -41.65
N MET A 121 -5.80 11.89 -41.95
CA MET A 121 -4.76 11.61 -42.93
C MET A 121 -5.15 10.49 -43.89
N ARG A 122 -4.56 10.51 -45.07
CA ARG A 122 -4.73 9.52 -46.14
C ARG A 122 -3.41 8.79 -46.36
N ARG A 123 -3.50 7.56 -46.89
CA ARG A 123 -2.32 6.74 -47.25
C ARG A 123 -1.35 6.54 -46.07
N LEU A 124 -1.88 6.48 -44.85
CA LEU A 124 -1.12 6.22 -43.63
C LEU A 124 -0.37 4.89 -43.72
N LYS A 125 0.91 4.92 -43.35
CA LYS A 125 1.77 3.74 -43.23
C LYS A 125 2.65 3.88 -42.00
N VAL A 126 2.85 2.78 -41.30
CA VAL A 126 3.88 2.68 -40.25
C VAL A 126 5.25 2.64 -40.94
N VAL A 127 6.20 3.41 -40.42
CA VAL A 127 7.57 3.50 -40.92
C VAL A 127 8.51 2.94 -39.87
N ASP A 128 9.48 2.14 -40.30
CA ASP A 128 10.54 1.66 -39.41
C ASP A 128 11.62 2.73 -39.25
N LEU A 129 12.07 2.97 -38.02
CA LEU A 129 13.11 3.98 -37.73
C LEU A 129 14.44 3.68 -38.44
N SER A 130 14.74 2.41 -38.72
CA SER A 130 15.92 2.01 -39.50
C SER A 130 15.94 2.60 -40.92
N THR A 131 14.80 3.08 -41.44
CA THR A 131 14.78 3.74 -42.75
C THR A 131 15.46 5.11 -42.77
N ILE A 132 15.68 5.72 -41.61
CA ILE A 132 16.31 7.04 -41.46
C ILE A 132 17.49 7.02 -40.47
N ASP A 133 17.99 5.83 -40.09
CA ASP A 133 19.04 5.69 -39.07
C ASP A 133 20.35 6.39 -39.44
N GLU A 134 20.86 6.21 -40.66
CA GLU A 134 22.11 6.82 -41.15
C GLU A 134 22.04 8.36 -41.09
N ALA A 135 20.90 8.92 -41.47
CA ALA A 135 20.68 10.36 -41.45
C ALA A 135 20.54 10.90 -40.02
N LEU A 136 19.91 10.12 -39.12
CA LEU A 136 19.84 10.44 -37.69
C LEU A 136 21.23 10.36 -37.04
N GLU A 137 22.04 9.33 -37.32
CA GLU A 137 23.41 9.18 -36.77
C GLU A 137 24.33 10.31 -37.22
N THR A 138 24.17 10.77 -38.47
CA THR A 138 24.96 11.87 -39.02
C THR A 138 24.61 13.21 -38.37
N THR A 139 23.34 13.40 -37.99
CA THR A 139 22.81 14.70 -37.56
C THR A 139 22.73 14.85 -36.03
N LEU A 140 22.49 13.76 -35.31
CA LEU A 140 22.22 13.77 -33.88
C LEU A 140 23.42 13.28 -33.07
N THR A 141 23.51 13.75 -31.83
CA THR A 141 24.46 13.17 -30.87
C THR A 141 24.06 11.74 -30.51
N SER A 142 25.00 10.93 -30.01
CA SER A 142 24.69 9.56 -29.54
C SER A 142 23.66 9.50 -28.41
N GLY A 143 23.48 10.60 -27.66
CA GLY A 143 22.42 10.71 -26.65
C GLY A 143 21.05 10.94 -27.28
N GLU A 144 20.95 11.93 -28.17
CA GLU A 144 19.73 12.25 -28.92
C GLU A 144 19.28 11.10 -29.81
N PHE A 145 20.21 10.46 -30.51
CA PHE A 145 19.95 9.27 -31.33
C PHE A 145 19.30 8.15 -30.50
N ARG A 146 19.89 7.80 -29.36
CA ARG A 146 19.31 6.79 -28.46
C ARG A 146 17.94 7.18 -27.90
N ASP A 147 17.65 8.47 -27.74
CA ASP A 147 16.33 8.92 -27.32
C ASP A 147 15.30 8.80 -28.45
N VAL A 148 15.64 9.13 -29.70
CA VAL A 148 14.76 8.90 -30.86
C VAL A 148 14.47 7.42 -31.07
N PHE A 149 15.46 6.54 -30.84
CA PHE A 149 15.28 5.08 -30.93
C PHE A 149 14.26 4.50 -29.95
N ARG A 150 13.89 5.26 -28.92
CA ARG A 150 12.88 4.86 -27.93
C ARG A 150 11.48 5.33 -28.31
N LEU A 151 11.29 5.99 -29.45
CA LEU A 151 9.97 6.36 -29.96
C LEU A 151 9.13 5.11 -30.22
N ASP A 152 7.89 5.09 -29.74
CA ASP A 152 7.06 3.89 -29.79
C ASP A 152 6.56 3.59 -31.21
N LEU A 153 6.19 4.64 -31.95
CA LEU A 153 5.67 4.49 -33.31
C LEU A 153 6.00 5.70 -34.20
N LEU A 154 6.45 5.39 -35.40
CA LEU A 154 6.61 6.36 -36.48
C LEU A 154 5.65 5.99 -37.61
N ALA A 155 4.92 6.98 -38.12
CA ALA A 155 4.03 6.80 -39.26
C ALA A 155 4.17 7.95 -40.24
N THR A 156 3.82 7.72 -41.50
CA THR A 156 3.77 8.76 -42.54
C THR A 156 2.45 8.68 -43.30
N GLY A 157 1.99 9.81 -43.82
CA GLY A 157 0.82 9.90 -44.69
C GLY A 157 0.63 11.30 -45.24
N GLN A 158 -0.53 11.57 -45.83
CA GLN A 158 -0.86 12.88 -46.39
C GLN A 158 -2.03 13.49 -45.63
N LEU A 159 -1.94 14.78 -45.29
CA LEU A 159 -3.05 15.50 -44.67
C LEU A 159 -4.28 15.44 -45.58
N ARG A 160 -5.44 15.13 -44.99
CA ARG A 160 -6.67 14.93 -45.78
C ARG A 160 -7.18 16.22 -46.39
N GLU A 161 -6.89 17.37 -45.77
CA GLU A 161 -7.19 18.72 -46.26
C GLU A 161 -6.32 19.12 -47.45
N SER A 162 -5.13 18.51 -47.60
CA SER A 162 -4.24 18.71 -48.74
C SER A 162 -3.89 17.37 -49.41
N PRO A 163 -4.80 16.77 -50.21
CA PRO A 163 -4.60 15.44 -50.80
C PRO A 163 -3.43 15.31 -51.78
N ARG A 164 -2.88 16.44 -52.24
CA ARG A 164 -1.67 16.51 -53.08
C ARG A 164 -0.50 17.17 -52.34
N GLY A 165 -0.65 17.39 -51.04
CA GLY A 165 0.40 17.91 -50.17
C GLY A 165 1.53 16.91 -49.95
N PRO A 166 2.63 17.37 -49.35
CA PRO A 166 3.77 16.52 -49.01
C PRO A 166 3.38 15.44 -48.00
N GLU A 167 4.21 14.41 -47.88
CA GLU A 167 4.09 13.44 -46.80
C GLU A 167 4.45 14.09 -45.46
N VAL A 168 3.58 13.90 -44.48
CA VAL A 168 3.74 14.34 -43.10
C VAL A 168 3.96 13.10 -42.24
N TRP A 169 4.98 13.18 -41.38
CA TRP A 169 5.36 12.14 -40.45
C TRP A 169 4.70 12.40 -39.10
N LEU A 170 4.31 11.33 -38.40
CA LEU A 170 3.81 11.35 -37.04
C LEU A 170 4.84 10.65 -36.15
N ALA A 171 5.42 11.37 -35.19
CA ALA A 171 6.22 10.79 -34.13
C ALA A 171 5.32 10.59 -32.91
N ILE A 172 5.00 9.33 -32.59
CA ILE A 172 3.93 8.97 -31.66
C ILE A 172 4.54 8.29 -30.42
N GLU A 173 4.27 8.89 -29.25
CA GLU A 173 4.42 8.26 -27.94
C GLU A 173 3.08 7.61 -27.54
N ILE A 174 3.13 6.41 -26.98
CA ILE A 174 1.95 5.62 -26.65
C ILE A 174 2.00 5.27 -25.17
N SER A 175 0.95 5.64 -24.44
CA SER A 175 0.79 5.31 -23.02
C SER A 175 -0.64 4.90 -22.72
N SER A 176 -0.82 3.97 -21.77
CA SER A 176 -2.17 3.65 -21.28
C SER A 176 -2.84 4.86 -20.63
N VAL A 177 -2.04 5.77 -20.06
CA VAL A 177 -2.46 7.02 -19.43
C VAL A 177 -1.46 8.08 -19.80
N VAL A 178 -1.86 8.98 -20.70
CA VAL A 178 -0.96 10.04 -21.16
C VAL A 178 -0.73 11.06 -20.04
N ASP A 179 0.51 11.23 -19.62
CA ASP A 179 0.96 12.26 -18.68
C ASP A 179 1.76 13.38 -19.39
N SER A 180 2.18 14.40 -18.64
CA SER A 180 2.98 15.49 -19.20
C SER A 180 4.33 15.02 -19.73
N ASN A 181 4.92 13.98 -19.14
CA ASN A 181 6.19 13.44 -19.61
C ASN A 181 6.02 12.75 -20.97
N ASP A 182 4.90 12.07 -21.20
CA ASP A 182 4.58 11.47 -22.50
C ASP A 182 4.50 12.54 -23.60
N VAL A 183 3.89 13.70 -23.29
CA VAL A 183 3.84 14.87 -24.18
C VAL A 183 5.24 15.44 -24.44
N ASP A 184 6.04 15.63 -23.39
CA ASP A 184 7.41 16.14 -23.51
C ASP A 184 8.29 15.21 -24.36
N ARG A 185 8.10 13.90 -24.23
CA ARG A 185 8.80 12.90 -25.06
C ARG A 185 8.39 13.01 -26.52
N ALA A 186 7.09 13.11 -26.80
CA ALA A 186 6.58 13.25 -28.16
C ALA A 186 7.12 14.53 -28.82
N TRP A 187 7.04 15.65 -28.11
CA TRP A 187 7.57 16.94 -28.56
C TRP A 187 9.07 16.87 -28.86
N ARG A 188 9.86 16.35 -27.90
CA ARG A 188 11.31 16.31 -28.00
C ARG A 188 11.76 15.40 -29.13
N ARG A 189 11.19 14.19 -29.24
CA ARG A 189 11.55 13.22 -30.28
C ARG A 189 11.13 13.69 -31.67
N ALA A 190 9.94 14.28 -31.82
CA ALA A 190 9.54 14.91 -33.07
C ALA A 190 10.52 16.03 -33.48
N SER A 191 10.93 16.89 -32.52
CA SER A 191 11.89 17.97 -32.76
C SER A 191 13.25 17.47 -33.23
N LEU A 192 13.72 16.34 -32.70
CA LEU A 192 14.98 15.71 -33.14
C LEU A 192 14.83 15.13 -34.56
N ILE A 193 13.74 14.42 -34.84
CA ILE A 193 13.47 13.85 -36.17
C ILE A 193 13.33 14.97 -37.22
N ARG A 194 12.82 16.15 -36.84
CA ARG A 194 12.70 17.31 -37.75
C ARG A 194 14.01 17.83 -38.31
N ARG A 195 15.14 17.53 -37.64
CA ARG A 195 16.46 17.88 -38.17
C ARG A 195 16.83 17.06 -39.41
N VAL A 196 16.13 15.95 -39.66
CA VAL A 196 16.33 15.04 -40.79
C VAL A 196 15.12 15.05 -41.75
N SER A 197 13.89 15.08 -41.23
CA SER A 197 12.65 15.14 -42.02
C SER A 197 11.79 16.33 -41.58
N PRO A 198 11.64 17.40 -42.39
CA PRO A 198 11.13 18.68 -41.89
C PRO A 198 9.66 18.68 -41.46
N LEU A 199 8.86 17.74 -41.97
CA LEU A 199 7.41 17.66 -41.77
C LEU A 199 7.02 16.55 -40.80
N VAL A 200 7.25 16.77 -39.50
CA VAL A 200 6.95 15.80 -38.45
C VAL A 200 6.05 16.44 -37.40
N LEU A 201 4.93 15.78 -37.09
CA LEU A 201 4.02 16.14 -36.00
C LEU A 201 4.33 15.29 -34.76
N PRO A 202 4.49 15.92 -33.58
CA PRO A 202 4.49 15.21 -32.32
C PRO A 202 3.08 14.76 -31.94
N VAL A 203 2.97 13.52 -31.49
CA VAL A 203 1.71 12.96 -31.02
C VAL A 203 1.93 12.20 -29.71
N ALA A 204 1.12 12.50 -28.70
CA ALA A 204 0.99 11.69 -27.51
C ALA A 204 -0.36 10.95 -27.59
N ALA A 205 -0.33 9.63 -27.50
CA ALA A 205 -1.46 8.77 -27.77
C ALA A 205 -1.76 7.81 -26.61
N GLY A 206 -3.03 7.58 -26.32
CA GLY A 206 -3.43 6.69 -25.24
C GLY A 206 -4.92 6.41 -25.14
N GLU A 207 -5.33 5.74 -24.07
CA GLU A 207 -6.75 5.55 -23.77
C GLU A 207 -7.36 6.79 -23.13
N ARG A 208 -6.59 7.47 -22.27
CA ARG A 208 -6.98 8.67 -21.55
C ARG A 208 -5.77 9.55 -21.28
N ALA A 209 -6.01 10.82 -20.99
CA ALA A 209 -4.99 11.79 -20.61
C ALA A 209 -5.21 12.31 -19.18
N THR A 210 -4.13 12.77 -18.55
CA THR A 210 -4.19 13.56 -17.31
C THR A 210 -4.40 15.04 -17.65
N ALA A 211 -4.92 15.83 -16.71
CA ALA A 211 -5.04 17.28 -16.88
C ALA A 211 -3.68 17.96 -17.15
N GLY A 212 -2.59 17.42 -16.58
CA GLY A 212 -1.23 17.86 -16.86
C GLY A 212 -0.80 17.60 -18.30
N ALA A 213 -1.19 16.45 -18.88
CA ALA A 213 -0.94 16.15 -20.29
C ALA A 213 -1.72 17.07 -21.22
N GLU A 214 -3.00 17.34 -20.94
CA GLU A 214 -3.82 18.26 -21.74
C GLU A 214 -3.22 19.67 -21.77
N THR A 215 -2.77 20.16 -20.61
CA THR A 215 -2.12 21.47 -20.49
C THR A 215 -0.80 21.49 -21.27
N ALA A 216 0.07 20.50 -21.04
CA ALA A 216 1.35 20.40 -21.75
C ALA A 216 1.17 20.28 -23.27
N ALA A 217 0.18 19.51 -23.72
CA ALA A 217 -0.10 19.31 -25.14
C ALA A 217 -0.57 20.60 -25.81
N CYS A 218 -1.43 21.35 -25.13
CA CYS A 218 -1.85 22.68 -25.56
C CYS A 218 -0.65 23.64 -25.67
N ASP A 219 0.16 23.74 -24.62
CA ASP A 219 1.28 24.68 -24.55
C ASP A 219 2.37 24.39 -25.59
N GLN A 220 2.62 23.11 -25.88
CA GLN A 220 3.68 22.65 -26.78
C GLN A 220 3.21 22.37 -28.21
N ASN A 221 1.92 22.56 -28.49
CA ASN A 221 1.28 22.22 -29.76
C ASN A 221 1.49 20.75 -30.15
N VAL A 222 1.33 19.83 -29.19
CA VAL A 222 1.40 18.39 -29.40
C VAL A 222 0.00 17.84 -29.62
N VAL A 223 -0.15 16.96 -30.61
CA VAL A 223 -1.44 16.29 -30.83
C VAL A 223 -1.68 15.31 -29.70
N LEU A 224 -2.83 15.41 -29.04
CA LEU A 224 -3.27 14.44 -28.05
C LEU A 224 -4.32 13.50 -28.67
N MET A 225 -3.95 12.24 -28.87
CA MET A 225 -4.81 11.21 -29.45
C MET A 225 -5.36 10.29 -28.35
N THR A 226 -6.62 10.47 -27.97
CA THR A 226 -7.27 9.67 -26.94
C THR A 226 -8.63 9.19 -27.42
N ASP A 227 -8.94 7.91 -27.18
CA ASP A 227 -10.23 7.30 -27.56
C ASP A 227 -10.64 7.55 -29.04
N GLY A 228 -9.65 7.53 -29.94
CA GLY A 228 -9.86 7.77 -31.37
C GLY A 228 -10.20 9.21 -31.75
N GLN A 229 -10.04 10.15 -30.82
CA GLN A 229 -10.18 11.59 -31.06
C GLN A 229 -8.84 12.29 -30.93
N ALA A 230 -8.58 13.21 -31.84
CA ALA A 230 -7.39 14.04 -31.85
C ALA A 230 -7.74 15.44 -31.33
N GLN A 231 -7.15 15.81 -30.22
CA GLN A 231 -7.19 17.18 -29.71
C GLN A 231 -5.96 17.95 -30.20
N PHE A 232 -6.11 19.27 -30.32
CA PHE A 232 -5.06 20.19 -30.77
C PHE A 232 -4.49 19.92 -32.17
N TRP A 233 -5.18 19.13 -33.00
CA TRP A 233 -4.72 18.75 -34.34
C TRP A 233 -4.42 19.97 -35.22
N ASP A 234 -5.39 20.87 -35.42
CA ASP A 234 -5.23 22.01 -36.34
C ASP A 234 -4.15 22.99 -35.89
N VAL A 235 -4.04 23.18 -34.56
CA VAL A 235 -3.02 24.04 -33.95
C VAL A 235 -1.63 23.40 -34.14
N ALA A 236 -1.50 22.10 -33.92
CA ALA A 236 -0.26 21.37 -34.15
C ALA A 236 0.14 21.37 -35.64
N VAL A 237 -0.79 21.10 -36.56
CA VAL A 237 -0.52 21.18 -38.01
C VAL A 237 -0.03 22.57 -38.39
N SER A 238 -0.68 23.62 -37.88
CA SER A 238 -0.26 25.00 -38.15
C SER A 238 1.15 25.29 -37.61
N ALA A 239 1.43 24.91 -36.37
CA ALA A 239 2.71 25.16 -35.70
C ALA A 239 3.88 24.33 -36.26
N TRP A 240 3.64 23.10 -36.69
CA TRP A 240 4.71 22.16 -37.04
C TRP A 240 4.90 21.97 -38.54
N ILE A 241 3.84 22.10 -39.34
CA ILE A 241 3.86 21.83 -40.78
C ILE A 241 3.80 23.13 -41.57
N ASN A 242 2.91 24.05 -41.20
CA ASN A 242 2.70 25.29 -41.97
C ASN A 242 3.60 26.45 -41.54
N SER A 243 4.30 26.33 -40.41
CA SER A 243 5.22 27.38 -39.90
C SER A 243 6.66 27.25 -40.43
N SER A 244 6.89 26.40 -41.45
CA SER A 244 8.20 26.20 -42.08
C SER A 244 8.33 26.97 -43.40
#